data_AF-A0AAW7E6K1-F1
#
_entry.id   AF-A0AAW7E6K1-F1
#
_cell.length_a   1.000
_cell.length_b   1.000
_cell.length_c   1.000
_cell.angle_alpha   90.00
_cell.angle_beta   90.00
_cell.angle_gamma   90.00
#
_symmetry.space_group_name_H-M   'P 1'
#
loop_
_entity.id
_entity.type
_entity.pdbx_description
1 polymer ?
#
loop_
_entity_poly.entity_id
_entity_poly.type
_entity_poly.pdbx_seq_one_letter_code
_entity_poly.pdbx_strand_id
1 'polypeptide(L)'
;MDNDHLSPNLKKIVENYADLNLREIYQLKQIIDEDLYEIEKNQALLDIQNAILITESDDSIQAHEFVKNIVNQTINKYGVSVVSDFYGKTRDEIELFRVLDKIYQLPQNGAKGDDPVKRKKLLTQYHHLLEKYEEEYKGSFQSGRYLQFANGRYNVL
;
A
#
# COMPACT_ATOMS: atom_id res chain seq x y z
N MET A 1 5.27 -41.91 23.24
CA MET A 1 3.93 -41.32 23.38
C MET A 1 3.11 -41.89 22.25
N ASP A 2 2.03 -42.62 22.53
CA ASP A 2 1.18 -43.17 21.48
C ASP A 2 0.41 -42.02 20.82
N ASN A 3 0.84 -41.69 19.60
CA ASN A 3 0.29 -40.62 18.78
C ASN A 3 -1.01 -41.04 18.06
N ASP A 4 -1.63 -42.17 18.43
CA ASP A 4 -2.68 -42.82 17.64
C ASP A 4 -3.97 -42.00 17.46
N HIS A 5 -4.18 -40.99 18.30
CA HIS A 5 -5.33 -40.08 18.22
C HIS A 5 -5.05 -38.76 17.47
N LEU A 6 -3.83 -38.54 16.97
CA LEU A 6 -3.51 -37.32 16.21
C LEU A 6 -3.99 -37.42 14.75
N SER A 7 -4.40 -36.29 14.18
CA SER A 7 -4.73 -36.21 12.75
C SER A 7 -3.50 -36.49 11.89
N PRO A 8 -3.66 -36.97 10.63
CA PRO A 8 -2.52 -37.32 9.76
C PRO A 8 -1.50 -36.18 9.56
N ASN A 9 -1.96 -34.93 9.48
CA ASN A 9 -1.07 -33.78 9.34
C ASN A 9 -0.30 -33.48 10.62
N LEU A 10 -0.95 -33.64 11.77
CA LEU A 10 -0.34 -33.40 13.08
C LEU A 10 0.68 -34.50 13.42
N LYS A 11 0.42 -35.76 13.03
CA LYS A 11 1.40 -36.86 13.10
C LYS A 11 2.68 -36.51 12.33
N LYS A 12 2.55 -36.07 11.07
CA LYS A 12 3.71 -35.65 10.26
C LYS A 12 4.49 -34.50 10.88
N ILE A 13 3.83 -33.52 11.50
CA ILE A 13 4.50 -32.40 12.16
C ILE A 13 5.27 -32.89 13.39
N VAL A 14 4.64 -33.72 14.24
CA VAL A 14 5.31 -34.30 15.42
C VAL A 14 6.49 -35.18 15.02
N GLU A 15 6.38 -35.94 13.93
CA GLU A 15 7.46 -36.77 13.39
C GLU A 15 8.62 -35.94 12.82
N ASN A 16 8.32 -34.85 12.11
CA ASN A 16 9.33 -33.97 11.50
C ASN A 16 9.99 -33.04 12.53
N TYR A 17 9.32 -32.74 13.63
CA TYR A 17 9.77 -31.86 14.70
C TYR A 17 9.72 -32.59 16.05
N ALA A 18 10.41 -33.73 16.13
CA ALA A 18 10.38 -34.62 17.30
C ALA A 18 10.87 -33.95 18.60
N ASP A 19 11.66 -32.88 18.49
CA ASP A 19 12.15 -32.10 19.63
C ASP A 19 11.09 -31.15 20.22
N LEU A 20 10.00 -30.90 19.49
CA LEU A 20 8.91 -30.04 19.93
C LEU A 20 7.77 -30.85 20.53
N ASN A 21 7.30 -30.44 21.70
CA ASN A 21 6.09 -31.00 22.26
C ASN A 21 4.83 -30.43 21.56
N LEU A 22 3.69 -31.09 21.76
CA LEU A 22 2.44 -30.73 21.09
C LEU A 22 2.01 -29.27 21.35
N ARG A 23 2.29 -28.73 22.54
CA ARG A 23 1.96 -27.34 22.89
C ARG A 23 2.81 -26.36 22.08
N GLU A 24 4.10 -26.62 21.94
CA GLU A 24 5.01 -25.81 21.13
C GLU A 24 4.61 -25.83 19.65
N ILE A 25 4.17 -26.99 19.14
CA ILE A 25 3.64 -27.11 17.78
C ILE A 25 2.40 -26.22 17.58
N TYR A 26 1.47 -26.19 18.53
CA TYR A 26 0.29 -25.32 18.44
C TYR A 26 0.65 -23.83 18.55
N GLN A 27 1.63 -23.47 19.38
CA GLN A 27 2.12 -22.10 19.47
C GLN A 27 2.77 -21.64 18.17
N LEU A 28 3.60 -22.49 17.55
CA LEU A 28 4.18 -22.21 16.24
C LEU A 28 3.12 -22.07 15.16
N LYS A 29 2.09 -22.93 15.16
CA LYS A 29 0.97 -22.80 14.24
C LYS A 29 0.28 -21.45 14.39
N GLN A 30 0.03 -21.00 15.62
CA GLN A 30 -0.59 -19.71 15.86
C GLN A 30 0.25 -18.56 15.30
N ILE A 31 1.56 -18.56 15.54
CA ILE A 31 2.49 -17.55 15.00
C ILE A 31 2.46 -17.56 13.46
N ILE A 32 2.50 -18.75 12.85
CA ILE A 32 2.43 -18.88 11.39
C ILE A 32 1.10 -18.38 10.83
N ASP A 33 -0.03 -18.70 11.48
CA ASP A 33 -1.34 -18.22 11.06
C ASP A 33 -1.44 -16.68 11.15
N GLU A 34 -0.88 -16.08 12.21
CA GLU A 34 -0.78 -14.64 12.38
C GLU A 34 0.11 -14.00 11.30
N ASP A 35 1.28 -14.58 11.00
CA ASP A 35 2.18 -14.11 9.94
C ASP A 35 1.52 -14.21 8.56
N LEU A 36 0.85 -15.33 8.26
CA LEU A 36 0.12 -15.50 7.00
C LEU A 36 -1.00 -14.47 6.85
N TYR A 37 -1.75 -14.21 7.93
CA TYR A 37 -2.78 -13.17 7.92
C TYR A 37 -2.19 -11.79 7.61
N GLU A 38 -1.07 -11.43 8.23
CA GLU A 38 -0.38 -10.16 7.99
C GLU A 38 0.17 -10.05 6.57
N ILE A 39 0.77 -11.12 6.03
CA ILE A 39 1.26 -11.17 4.64
C ILE A 39 0.11 -10.95 3.66
N GLU A 40 -0.99 -11.69 3.82
CA GLU A 40 -2.14 -11.56 2.93
C GLU A 40 -2.78 -10.16 3.03
N LYS A 41 -2.87 -9.60 4.24
CA LYS A 41 -3.37 -8.24 4.46
C LYS A 41 -2.50 -7.22 3.73
N ASN A 42 -1.18 -7.29 3.88
CA ASN A 42 -0.26 -6.37 3.23
C ASN A 42 -0.34 -6.49 1.70
N GLN A 43 -0.47 -7.70 1.16
CA GLN A 43 -0.68 -7.89 -0.28
C GLN A 43 -1.99 -7.24 -0.76
N ALA A 44 -3.10 -7.42 -0.03
CA ALA A 44 -4.37 -6.81 -0.41
C ALA A 44 -4.34 -5.28 -0.35
N LEU A 45 -3.56 -4.69 0.57
CA LEU A 45 -3.34 -3.24 0.60
C LEU A 45 -2.45 -2.78 -0.57
N LEU A 46 -1.41 -3.53 -0.94
CA LEU A 46 -0.62 -3.27 -2.15
C LEU A 46 -1.47 -3.33 -3.42
N ASP A 47 -2.41 -4.26 -3.50
CA ASP A 47 -3.32 -4.37 -4.64
C ASP A 47 -4.22 -3.13 -4.77
N ILE A 48 -4.70 -2.59 -3.64
CA ILE A 48 -5.43 -1.30 -3.62
C ILE A 48 -4.54 -0.18 -4.16
N GLN A 49 -3.31 -0.08 -3.67
CA GLN A 49 -2.37 0.95 -4.10
C GLN A 49 -2.08 0.85 -5.61
N ASN A 50 -1.78 -0.35 -6.10
CA ASN A 50 -1.53 -0.61 -7.52
C ASN A 50 -2.77 -0.30 -8.37
N ALA A 51 -3.97 -0.60 -7.87
CA ALA A 51 -5.20 -0.26 -8.56
C ALA A 51 -5.35 1.26 -8.71
N ILE A 52 -5.06 2.05 -7.65
CA ILE A 52 -5.10 3.51 -7.72
C ILE A 52 -4.05 4.05 -8.71
N LEU A 53 -2.84 3.48 -8.72
CA LEU A 53 -1.77 3.89 -9.63
C LEU A 53 -2.09 3.56 -11.08
N ILE A 54 -2.55 2.36 -11.39
CA ILE A 54 -2.84 1.95 -12.79
C ILE A 54 -4.02 2.73 -13.36
N THR A 55 -5.00 3.08 -12.53
CA THR A 55 -6.16 3.87 -12.94
C THR A 55 -5.91 5.38 -12.93
N GLU A 56 -4.69 5.82 -12.63
CA GLU A 56 -4.41 7.23 -12.36
C GLU A 56 -4.67 8.17 -13.53
N SER A 57 -4.46 7.68 -14.74
CA SER A 57 -4.62 8.44 -15.99
C SER A 57 -5.97 8.22 -16.65
N ASP A 58 -6.84 7.40 -16.05
CA ASP A 58 -8.13 7.01 -16.60
C ASP A 58 -9.27 7.50 -15.70
N ASP A 59 -9.86 8.63 -16.06
CA ASP A 59 -11.02 9.21 -15.37
C ASP A 59 -12.34 8.48 -15.70
N SER A 60 -12.29 7.31 -16.35
CA SER A 60 -13.48 6.54 -16.69
C SER A 60 -14.20 5.98 -15.46
N ILE A 61 -15.51 5.77 -15.61
CA ILE A 61 -16.33 5.10 -14.58
C ILE A 61 -15.78 3.69 -14.31
N GLN A 62 -15.28 3.00 -15.33
CA GLN A 62 -14.73 1.65 -15.23
C GLN A 62 -13.50 1.61 -14.32
N ALA A 63 -12.59 2.57 -14.45
CA ALA A 63 -11.43 2.71 -13.58
C ALA A 63 -11.82 2.93 -12.10
N HIS A 64 -12.83 3.78 -11.86
CA HIS A 64 -13.34 4.03 -10.52
C HIS A 64 -14.02 2.79 -9.92
N GLU A 65 -14.80 2.05 -10.72
CA GLU A 65 -15.44 0.80 -10.29
C GLU A 65 -14.42 -0.30 -10.00
N PHE A 66 -13.35 -0.40 -10.79
CA PHE A 66 -12.27 -1.35 -10.56
C PHE A 66 -11.61 -1.16 -9.20
N VAL A 67 -11.20 0.07 -8.86
CA VAL A 67 -10.61 0.39 -7.55
C VAL A 67 -11.61 0.11 -6.43
N LYS A 68 -12.87 0.55 -6.61
CA LYS A 68 -13.93 0.35 -5.62
C LYS A 68 -14.18 -1.13 -5.31
N ASN A 69 -14.13 -1.99 -6.32
CA ASN A 69 -14.32 -3.43 -6.15
C ASN A 69 -13.21 -4.05 -5.29
N ILE A 70 -11.95 -3.71 -5.56
CA ILE A 70 -10.81 -4.19 -4.77
C ILE A 70 -10.91 -3.69 -3.32
N VAL A 71 -11.21 -2.40 -3.12
CA VAL A 71 -11.42 -1.83 -1.78
C VAL A 71 -12.52 -2.57 -1.00
N ASN A 72 -13.67 -2.81 -1.63
CA ASN A 72 -14.78 -3.51 -0.97
C ASN A 72 -14.45 -4.96 -0.63
N GLN A 73 -13.73 -5.68 -1.50
CA GLN A 73 -13.27 -7.04 -1.23
C GLN A 73 -12.34 -7.08 -0.01
N THR A 74 -11.38 -6.15 0.05
CA THR A 74 -10.44 -6.03 1.16
C THR A 74 -11.15 -5.62 2.45
N ILE A 75 -12.12 -4.69 2.39
CA ILE A 75 -12.95 -4.29 3.54
C ILE A 75 -13.68 -5.50 4.13
N ASN A 76 -14.28 -6.34 3.29
CA ASN A 76 -15.03 -7.50 3.75
C ASN A 76 -14.14 -8.52 4.50
N LYS A 77 -12.83 -8.54 4.24
CA LYS A 77 -11.88 -9.48 4.84
C LYS A 77 -11.13 -8.89 6.05
N TYR A 78 -10.74 -7.62 6.00
CA TYR A 78 -9.84 -7.00 7.00
C TYR A 78 -10.47 -5.85 7.79
N GLY A 79 -11.71 -5.47 7.46
CA GLY A 79 -12.48 -4.45 8.16
C GLY A 79 -12.34 -3.04 7.58
N VAL A 80 -13.38 -2.24 7.78
CA VAL A 80 -13.52 -0.88 7.19
C VAL A 80 -12.42 0.06 7.65
N SER A 81 -12.07 0.06 8.94
CA SER A 81 -11.09 1.01 9.50
C SER A 81 -9.71 0.85 8.86
N VAL A 82 -9.16 -0.38 8.85
CA VAL A 82 -7.84 -0.66 8.27
C VAL A 82 -7.76 -0.22 6.80
N VAL A 83 -8.79 -0.56 6.03
CA VAL A 83 -8.77 -0.34 4.58
C VAL A 83 -9.07 1.11 4.22
N SER A 84 -9.99 1.77 4.92
CA SER A 84 -10.34 3.17 4.62
C SER A 84 -9.21 4.12 4.99
N ASP A 85 -8.52 3.88 6.11
CA ASP A 85 -7.38 4.68 6.54
C ASP A 85 -6.22 4.54 5.54
N PHE A 86 -5.92 3.30 5.11
CA PHE A 86 -4.93 3.04 4.07
C PHE A 86 -5.32 3.69 2.74
N TYR A 87 -6.54 3.44 2.26
CA TYR A 87 -7.02 3.94 0.96
C TYR A 87 -6.98 5.47 0.87
N GLY A 88 -7.49 6.16 1.90
CA GLY A 88 -7.45 7.62 1.96
C GLY A 88 -6.02 8.15 1.93
N LYS A 89 -5.15 7.59 2.79
CA LYS A 89 -3.76 8.00 2.87
C LYS A 89 -3.02 7.80 1.55
N THR A 90 -3.16 6.63 0.94
CA THR A 90 -2.50 6.31 -0.34
C THR A 90 -3.00 7.22 -1.47
N ARG A 91 -4.30 7.54 -1.51
CA ARG A 91 -4.84 8.46 -2.51
C ARG A 91 -4.24 9.86 -2.38
N ASP A 92 -4.18 10.38 -1.16
CA ASP A 92 -3.63 11.72 -0.88
C ASP A 92 -2.12 11.77 -1.15
N GLU A 93 -1.37 10.69 -0.84
CA GLU A 93 0.04 10.56 -1.21
C GLU A 93 0.22 10.63 -2.73
N ILE A 94 -0.56 9.86 -3.48
CA ILE A 94 -0.49 9.84 -4.94
C ILE A 94 -0.83 11.23 -5.52
N GLU A 95 -1.80 11.94 -4.97
CA GLU A 95 -2.12 13.30 -5.40
C GLU A 95 -0.96 14.28 -5.15
N LEU A 96 -0.34 14.20 -3.98
CA LEU A 96 0.87 14.97 -3.65
C LEU A 96 2.01 14.70 -4.64
N PHE A 97 2.26 13.42 -4.96
CA PHE A 97 3.27 13.03 -5.96
C PHE A 97 2.97 13.60 -7.33
N ARG A 98 1.71 13.59 -7.78
CA ARG A 98 1.32 14.14 -9.08
C ARG A 98 1.63 15.63 -9.18
N VAL A 99 1.37 16.40 -8.12
CA VAL A 99 1.66 17.84 -8.13
C VAL A 99 3.17 18.08 -8.09
N LEU A 100 3.91 17.32 -7.30
CA LEU A 100 5.37 17.38 -7.28
C LEU A 100 6.00 17.05 -8.64
N ASP A 101 5.58 15.96 -9.28
CA ASP A 101 6.07 15.57 -10.60
C ASP A 101 5.83 16.68 -11.64
N LYS A 102 4.62 17.26 -11.64
CA LYS A 102 4.31 18.43 -12.49
C LYS A 102 5.23 19.63 -12.20
N ILE A 103 5.65 19.85 -10.96
CA ILE A 103 6.60 20.91 -10.60
C ILE A 103 8.00 20.59 -11.13
N TYR A 104 8.46 19.34 -11.00
CA TYR A 104 9.78 18.88 -11.46
C TYR A 104 9.92 18.85 -12.98
N GLN A 105 8.83 18.61 -13.70
CA GLN A 105 8.80 18.67 -15.17
C GLN A 105 8.88 20.09 -15.74
N LEU A 106 8.68 21.14 -14.92
CA LEU A 106 8.81 22.52 -15.38
C LEU A 106 10.29 22.93 -15.52
N PRO A 107 10.67 23.66 -16.59
CA PRO A 107 12.02 24.18 -16.77
C PRO A 107 12.47 24.99 -15.56
N GLN A 108 13.71 24.84 -15.09
CA GLN A 108 14.20 25.55 -13.90
C GLN A 108 13.93 27.06 -13.99
N ASN A 109 13.66 27.69 -12.83
CA ASN A 109 13.32 29.11 -12.75
C ASN A 109 14.24 29.97 -13.62
N GLY A 110 13.65 30.71 -14.56
CA GLY A 110 14.40 31.60 -15.46
C GLY A 110 14.98 30.93 -16.71
N ALA A 111 14.76 29.63 -16.93
CA ALA A 111 15.04 28.98 -18.20
C ALA A 111 14.01 29.38 -19.27
N LYS A 112 14.40 29.36 -20.55
CA LYS A 112 13.45 29.57 -21.66
C LYS A 112 12.34 28.53 -21.61
N GLY A 113 11.09 28.98 -21.59
CA GLY A 113 9.91 28.12 -21.50
C GLY A 113 9.40 27.87 -20.08
N ASP A 114 10.03 28.46 -19.05
CA ASP A 114 9.45 28.53 -17.71
C ASP A 114 8.17 29.37 -17.72
N ASP A 115 7.15 28.90 -17.02
CA ASP A 115 5.89 29.60 -16.79
C ASP A 115 5.77 29.88 -15.28
N PRO A 116 6.20 31.07 -14.82
CA PRO A 116 6.20 31.43 -13.41
C PRO A 116 4.80 31.39 -12.78
N VAL A 117 3.75 31.64 -13.58
CA VAL A 117 2.36 31.63 -13.11
C VAL A 117 1.91 30.20 -12.86
N LYS A 118 2.16 29.29 -13.81
CA LYS A 118 1.87 27.85 -13.66
C LYS A 118 2.66 27.25 -12.49
N ARG A 119 3.94 27.58 -12.36
CA ARG A 119 4.79 27.13 -11.24
C ARG A 119 4.23 27.58 -9.89
N LYS A 120 3.89 28.87 -9.75
CA LYS A 120 3.30 29.40 -8.50
C LYS A 120 1.99 28.70 -8.15
N LYS A 121 1.14 28.42 -9.15
CA LYS A 121 -0.12 27.69 -8.96
C LYS A 121 0.12 26.27 -8.44
N LEU A 122 1.03 25.53 -9.07
CA LEU A 122 1.35 24.16 -8.65
C LEU A 122 1.99 24.12 -7.25
N LEU A 123 2.89 25.04 -6.93
CA LEU A 123 3.47 25.15 -5.59
C LEU A 123 2.41 25.43 -4.52
N THR A 124 1.46 26.33 -4.82
CA THR A 124 0.35 26.64 -3.91
C THR A 124 -0.53 25.40 -3.69
N GLN A 125 -0.86 24.68 -4.77
CA GLN A 125 -1.61 23.43 -4.69
C GLN A 125 -0.87 22.37 -3.86
N TYR A 126 0.43 22.21 -4.08
CA TYR A 126 1.26 21.28 -3.33
C TYR A 126 1.26 21.59 -1.83
N HIS A 127 1.45 22.85 -1.45
CA HIS A 127 1.44 23.25 -0.04
C HIS A 127 0.09 22.99 0.62
N HIS A 128 -1.00 23.27 -0.06
CA HIS A 128 -2.34 23.00 0.48
C HIS A 128 -2.60 21.51 0.68
N LEU A 129 -2.23 20.68 -0.30
CA LEU A 129 -2.35 19.22 -0.19
C LEU A 129 -1.44 18.67 0.92
N LEU A 130 -0.25 19.24 1.09
CA LEU A 130 0.71 18.80 2.09
C LEU A 130 0.19 19.11 3.50
N GLU A 131 -0.31 20.31 3.71
CA GLU A 131 -0.94 20.72 4.97
C GLU A 131 -2.11 19.81 5.32
N LYS A 132 -3.04 19.58 4.38
CA LYS A 132 -4.14 18.62 4.55
C LYS A 132 -3.64 17.23 4.95
N TYR A 133 -2.67 16.69 4.23
CA TYR A 133 -2.13 15.36 4.48
C TYR A 133 -1.50 15.26 5.89
N GLU A 134 -0.68 16.23 6.28
CA GLU A 134 0.01 16.23 7.57
C GLU A 134 -0.97 16.39 8.74
N GLU A 135 -2.03 17.18 8.56
CA GLU A 135 -3.13 17.33 9.54
C GLU A 135 -3.96 16.04 9.69
N GLU A 136 -4.37 15.44 8.58
CA GLU A 136 -5.24 14.26 8.56
C GLU A 136 -4.51 12.99 9.06
N TYR A 137 -3.24 12.81 8.70
CA TYR A 137 -2.49 11.57 8.97
C TYR A 137 -1.43 11.69 10.07
N LYS A 138 -1.29 12.87 10.72
CA LYS A 138 -0.39 13.12 11.85
C LYS A 138 1.04 12.63 11.61
N GLY A 139 1.54 12.84 10.39
CA GLY A 139 2.87 12.40 9.98
C GLY A 139 3.38 13.21 8.80
N SER A 140 4.71 13.36 8.72
CA SER A 140 5.35 14.06 7.60
C SER A 140 5.22 13.24 6.32
N PHE A 141 4.87 13.89 5.21
CA PHE A 141 4.90 13.26 3.90
C PHE A 141 6.33 12.84 3.52
N GLN A 142 6.56 11.54 3.32
CA GLN A 142 7.87 11.02 2.93
C GLN A 142 7.99 10.95 1.40
N SER A 143 8.39 12.07 0.80
CA SER A 143 8.61 12.18 -0.64
C SER A 143 9.60 11.16 -1.22
N GLY A 144 10.50 10.59 -0.40
CA GLY A 144 11.60 9.73 -0.84
C GLY A 144 11.27 8.26 -1.15
N ARG A 145 10.10 7.73 -0.78
CA ARG A 145 9.80 6.28 -0.98
C ARG A 145 9.22 5.93 -2.35
N TYR A 146 8.55 6.87 -3.00
CA TYR A 146 7.94 6.65 -4.32
C TYR A 146 8.79 7.18 -5.48
N LEU A 147 9.86 7.93 -5.17
CA LEU A 147 10.78 8.52 -6.14
C LEU A 147 11.87 7.55 -6.63
N GLN A 148 11.72 6.22 -6.48
CA GLN A 148 12.53 5.28 -7.25
C GLN A 148 11.98 5.20 -8.68
N PHE A 149 12.01 6.35 -9.37
CA PHE A 149 11.79 6.46 -10.82
C PHE A 149 12.95 5.76 -11.51
N ALA A 150 12.86 4.44 -11.62
CA ALA A 150 13.72 3.65 -12.46
C ALA A 150 13.44 4.07 -13.91
N ASN A 151 14.33 4.91 -14.46
CA ASN A 151 14.67 5.03 -15.88
C ASN A 151 13.69 4.30 -16.84
N GLY A 152 12.50 4.87 -17.05
CA GLY A 152 11.53 4.40 -18.05
C GLY A 152 11.06 2.94 -17.93
N ARG A 153 11.23 2.27 -16.77
CA ARG A 153 10.71 0.91 -16.54
C ARG A 153 10.06 0.87 -15.16
N TYR A 154 8.74 0.75 -15.17
CA TYR A 154 7.90 0.52 -14.02
C TYR A 154 8.37 -0.74 -13.28
N ASN A 155 9.12 -0.57 -12.20
CA ASN A 155 9.29 -1.62 -11.21
C ASN A 155 8.38 -1.26 -10.04
N VAL A 156 7.30 -2.03 -9.92
CA VAL A 156 6.54 -2.15 -8.67
C VAL A 156 7.52 -2.76 -7.66
N LEU A 157 7.74 -2.08 -6.54
CA LEU A 157 8.48 -2.62 -5.39
C LEU A 157 7.61 -3.63 -4.63
#